data_AF-A0A2D6X415-F1
#
_entry.id   AF-A0A2D6X415-F1
#
_cell.length_a   1.000
_cell.length_b   1.000
_cell.length_c   1.000
_cell.angle_alpha   90.00
_cell.angle_beta   90.00
_cell.angle_gamma   90.00
#
_symmetry.space_group_name_H-M   'P 1'
#
loop_
_entity.id
_entity.type
_entity.pdbx_description
1 polymer ?
#
loop_
_entity_poly.entity_id
_entity_poly.type
_entity_poly.pdbx_seq_one_letter_code
_entity_poly.pdbx_strand_id
1 'polypeptide(L)'
;MRTSELLPLGAKLLSVLKGGMDRFAELEKVPPDCRRPAVVMFINGQLEDWNPMVRGVTILDPLSRAAGAEFLGGVAFALASELQRRGAA
;
A
#
# COMPACT_ATOMS: atom_id res chain seq x y z
N MET A 1 18.74 16.77 1.13
CA MET A 1 18.30 15.37 1.29
C MET A 1 18.98 14.55 0.22
N ARG A 2 19.76 13.52 0.56
CA ARG A 2 20.40 12.64 -0.43
C ARG A 2 19.44 11.49 -0.78
N THR A 3 19.41 11.07 -2.04
CA THR A 3 18.54 9.97 -2.51
C THR A 3 18.70 8.70 -1.68
N SER A 4 19.91 8.42 -1.18
CA SER A 4 20.21 7.28 -0.31
C SER A 4 19.40 7.25 0.99
N GLU A 5 18.96 8.40 1.50
CA GLU A 5 18.14 8.52 2.71
C GLU A 5 16.66 8.23 2.42
N LEU A 6 16.24 8.35 1.16
CA LEU A 6 14.88 8.06 0.71
C LEU A 6 14.68 6.62 0.27
N LEU A 7 15.76 5.94 -0.16
CA LEU A 7 15.68 4.56 -0.65
C LEU A 7 15.00 3.60 0.34
N PRO A 8 15.30 3.60 1.65
CA PRO A 8 14.63 2.71 2.60
C PRO A 8 13.13 2.99 2.72
N LEU A 9 12.74 4.26 2.62
CA LEU A 9 11.34 4.69 2.68
C LEU A 9 10.58 4.22 1.44
N GLY A 10 11.14 4.45 0.26
CA GLY A 10 10.59 3.95 -1.00
C GLY A 10 10.50 2.43 -1.04
N ALA A 11 11.52 1.73 -0.55
CA ALA A 11 11.53 0.27 -0.46
C ALA A 11 10.41 -0.26 0.46
N LYS A 12 10.17 0.38 1.62
CA LYS A 12 9.04 0.04 2.50
C LYS A 12 7.71 0.22 1.78
N LEU A 13 7.51 1.34 1.08
CA LEU A 13 6.28 1.59 0.33
C LEU A 13 6.04 0.55 -0.78
N LEU A 14 7.08 0.22 -1.55
CA LEU A 14 7.00 -0.83 -2.58
C LEU A 14 6.69 -2.20 -1.99
N SER A 15 7.29 -2.54 -0.84
CA SER A 15 7.01 -3.80 -0.13
C SER A 15 5.55 -3.86 0.33
N VAL A 16 5.00 -2.75 0.84
CA VAL A 16 3.61 -2.67 1.29
C VAL A 16 2.65 -2.75 0.10
N LEU A 17 2.98 -2.07 -1.00
CA LEU A 17 2.23 -2.15 -2.25
C LEU A 17 2.15 -3.59 -2.77
N LYS A 18 3.30 -4.29 -2.82
CA LYS A 18 3.36 -5.70 -3.18
C LYS A 18 2.49 -6.54 -2.25
N GLY A 19 2.60 -6.36 -0.93
CA GLY A 19 1.77 -7.09 0.04
C GLY A 19 0.27 -6.87 -0.17
N GLY A 20 -0.15 -5.64 -0.51
CA GLY A 20 -1.54 -5.36 -0.86
C GLY A 20 -2.03 -6.07 -2.13
N MET A 21 -1.16 -6.17 -3.15
CA MET A 21 -1.44 -6.94 -4.36
C MET A 21 -1.52 -8.44 -4.09
N ASP A 22 -0.62 -8.98 -3.27
CA ASP A 22 -0.65 -10.39 -2.86
C ASP A 22 -1.94 -10.69 -2.07
N ARG A 23 -2.33 -9.78 -1.17
CA ARG A 23 -3.57 -9.90 -0.40
C ARG A 23 -4.81 -9.92 -1.29
N PHE A 24 -4.81 -9.19 -2.42
CA PHE A 24 -5.92 -9.22 -3.37
C PHE A 24 -6.22 -10.63 -3.90
N ALA A 25 -5.19 -11.44 -4.16
CA ALA A 25 -5.36 -12.82 -4.63
C ALA A 25 -6.13 -13.70 -3.62
N GLU A 26 -6.08 -13.36 -2.34
CA GLU A 26 -6.78 -14.09 -1.27
C GLU A 26 -8.25 -13.65 -1.10
N LEU A 27 -8.68 -12.59 -1.81
CA LEU A 27 -10.01 -11.99 -1.67
C LEU A 27 -11.06 -12.54 -2.64
N GLU A 28 -10.80 -13.63 -3.36
CA GLU A 28 -11.77 -14.21 -4.32
C GLU A 28 -13.13 -14.51 -3.69
N LYS A 29 -13.13 -14.97 -2.42
CA LYS A 29 -14.34 -15.32 -1.66
C LYS A 29 -15.04 -14.11 -1.02
N VAL A 30 -14.44 -12.92 -1.09
CA VAL A 30 -14.98 -11.69 -0.51
C VAL A 30 -15.89 -11.00 -1.54
N PRO A 31 -17.04 -10.43 -1.12
CA PRO A 31 -17.91 -9.64 -1.99
C PRO A 31 -17.12 -8.54 -2.73
N PRO A 32 -17.32 -8.33 -4.04
CA PRO A 32 -16.52 -7.40 -4.85
C PRO A 32 -16.39 -5.98 -4.27
N ASP A 33 -17.47 -5.46 -3.72
CA ASP A 33 -17.58 -4.16 -3.06
C ASP A 33 -16.74 -4.05 -1.78
N CYS A 34 -16.48 -5.18 -1.12
CA CYS A 34 -15.65 -5.27 0.08
C CYS A 34 -14.16 -5.52 -0.22
N ARG A 35 -13.79 -5.91 -1.44
CA ARG A 35 -12.40 -6.28 -1.77
C ARG A 35 -11.44 -5.09 -1.69
N ARG A 36 -11.78 -3.96 -2.31
CA ARG A 36 -10.95 -2.74 -2.25
C ARG A 36 -10.79 -2.23 -0.81
N PRO A 37 -11.88 -2.06 -0.02
CA PRO A 37 -11.76 -1.73 1.40
C PRO A 37 -10.84 -2.69 2.18
N ALA A 38 -10.91 -4.00 1.91
CA ALA A 38 -10.06 -4.99 2.58
C ALA A 38 -8.56 -4.81 2.25
N VAL A 39 -8.20 -4.51 0.99
CA VAL A 39 -6.80 -4.20 0.61
C VAL A 39 -6.33 -2.92 1.28
N VAL A 40 -7.16 -1.86 1.27
CA VAL A 40 -6.83 -0.58 1.92
C VAL A 40 -6.62 -0.77 3.43
N MET A 41 -7.49 -1.53 4.09
CA MET A 41 -7.38 -1.82 5.53
C MET A 41 -6.10 -2.60 5.85
N PHE A 42 -5.74 -3.58 5.02
CA PHE A 42 -4.48 -4.30 5.14
C PHE A 42 -3.27 -3.37 5.04
N ILE A 43 -3.23 -2.50 4.03
CA ILE A 43 -2.12 -1.55 3.83
C ILE A 43 -2.04 -0.54 4.98
N ASN A 44 -3.18 -0.04 5.46
CA ASN A 44 -3.25 0.82 6.64
C ASN A 44 -2.59 0.14 7.85
N GLY A 45 -2.94 -1.12 8.14
CA GLY A 45 -2.31 -1.87 9.24
C GLY A 45 -0.80 -2.07 9.06
N GLN A 46 -0.32 -2.24 7.82
CA GLN A 46 1.12 -2.36 7.52
C GLN A 46 1.91 -1.05 7.73
N LEU A 47 1.20 0.09 7.81
CA LEU A 47 1.75 1.43 7.93
C LEU A 47 1.38 2.13 9.25
N GLU A 48 0.58 1.50 10.11
CA GLU A 48 0.07 2.09 11.37
C GLU A 48 1.21 2.63 12.25
N ASP A 49 2.20 1.79 12.51
CA ASP A 49 3.39 2.13 13.30
C ASP A 49 4.54 2.72 12.47
N TRP A 50 4.35 2.93 11.17
CA TRP A 50 5.42 3.44 10.32
C TRP A 50 5.60 4.94 10.51
N ASN A 51 6.64 5.34 11.24
CA ASN A 51 7.02 6.73 11.42
C ASN A 51 8.22 7.10 10.53
N PRO A 52 8.01 7.52 9.27
CA PRO A 52 9.11 7.81 8.38
C PRO A 52 9.85 9.08 8.82
N MET A 53 11.14 8.94 9.11
CA MET A 53 12.00 10.04 9.54
C MET A 53 13.20 10.19 8.61
N VAL A 54 13.54 11.43 8.29
CA VAL A 54 14.78 11.79 7.59
C VAL A 54 15.51 12.82 8.44
N ARG A 55 16.72 12.46 8.91
CA ARG A 55 17.55 13.35 9.76
C ARG A 55 16.83 13.87 11.00
N GLY A 56 16.05 13.01 11.66
CA GLY A 56 15.27 13.37 12.85
C GLY A 56 13.98 14.16 12.57
N VAL A 57 13.65 14.42 11.31
CA VAL A 57 12.40 15.08 10.92
C VAL A 57 11.42 14.03 10.42
N THR A 58 10.25 13.96 11.05
CA THR A 58 9.12 13.18 10.54
C THR A 58 8.63 13.79 9.23
N ILE A 59 8.62 12.99 8.17
CA ILE A 59 8.28 13.48 6.82
C ILE A 59 6.80 13.33 6.47
N LEU A 60 6.07 12.45 7.18
CA LEU A 60 4.62 12.30 7.03
C LEU A 60 3.97 12.42 8.40
N ASP A 61 3.11 13.41 8.56
CA ASP A 61 2.21 13.47 9.70
C ASP A 61 1.18 12.33 9.64
N PRO A 62 0.48 12.02 10.74
CA PRO A 62 -0.47 10.92 10.79
C PRO A 62 -1.58 10.98 9.73
N LEU A 63 -2.08 12.18 9.40
CA LEU A 63 -3.14 12.34 8.40
C LEU A 63 -2.61 12.06 6.99
N SER A 64 -1.44 12.63 6.64
CA SER A 64 -0.77 12.36 5.37
C SER A 64 -0.41 10.88 5.21
N ARG A 65 -0.02 10.21 6.30
CA ARG A 65 0.26 8.76 6.31
C ARG A 65 -0.99 7.93 6.04
N ALA A 66 -2.11 8.24 6.69
CA ALA A 66 -3.38 7.57 6.44
C ALA A 66 -3.88 7.78 5.00
N ALA A 67 -3.81 9.01 4.48
CA ALA A 67 -4.15 9.30 3.09
C ALA A 67 -3.23 8.57 2.10
N GLY A 68 -1.93 8.50 2.39
CA GLY A 68 -0.96 7.74 1.59
C GLY A 68 -1.25 6.24 1.57
N ALA A 69 -1.66 5.67 2.70
CA ALA A 69 -2.07 4.27 2.78
C ALA A 69 -3.35 3.98 1.98
N GLU A 70 -4.34 4.87 2.02
CA GLU A 70 -5.55 4.76 1.20
C GLU A 70 -5.23 4.82 -0.31
N PHE A 71 -4.36 5.76 -0.70
CA PHE A 71 -3.87 5.86 -2.07
C PHE A 71 -3.16 4.56 -2.51
N LEU A 72 -2.21 4.06 -1.71
CA LEU A 72 -1.49 2.81 -2.00
C LEU A 72 -2.43 1.61 -2.09
N GLY A 73 -3.47 1.54 -1.24
CA GLY A 73 -4.48 0.49 -1.31
C GLY A 73 -5.30 0.54 -2.59
N GLY A 74 -5.68 1.74 -3.04
CA GLY A 74 -6.31 1.93 -4.34
C GLY A 74 -5.43 1.50 -5.50
N VAL A 75 -4.15 1.87 -5.48
CA VAL A 75 -3.17 1.48 -6.52
C VAL A 75 -2.95 -0.04 -6.53
N ALA A 76 -2.73 -0.66 -5.37
CA ALA A 76 -2.56 -2.11 -5.25
C ALA A 76 -3.75 -2.87 -5.83
N PHE A 77 -4.97 -2.45 -5.46
CA PHE A 77 -6.21 -3.06 -5.95
C PHE A 77 -6.35 -2.92 -7.48
N ALA A 78 -6.11 -1.72 -8.02
CA ALA A 78 -6.23 -1.47 -9.46
C ALA A 78 -5.21 -2.29 -10.27
N LEU A 79 -3.96 -2.33 -9.82
CA LEU A 79 -2.91 -3.11 -10.48
C LEU A 79 -3.20 -4.61 -10.45
N ALA A 80 -3.56 -5.14 -9.28
CA ALA A 80 -3.88 -6.56 -9.14
C ALA A 80 -5.11 -6.96 -9.98
N SER A 81 -6.15 -6.11 -9.99
CA SER A 81 -7.35 -6.33 -10.81
C SER A 81 -7.03 -6.37 -12.30
N GLU A 82 -6.20 -5.44 -12.78
CA GLU A 82 -5.79 -5.39 -14.18
C GLU A 82 -4.91 -6.60 -14.57
N LEU A 83 -4.01 -7.03 -13.69
CA LEU A 83 -3.21 -8.24 -13.91
C LEU A 83 -4.07 -9.50 -13.96
N GLN A 84 -5.04 -9.64 -13.05
CA GLN A 84 -5.99 -10.76 -13.07
C GLN A 84 -6.80 -10.75 -14.37
N ARG A 85 -7.28 -9.58 -14.81
CA ARG A 85 -8.03 -9.43 -16.07
C ARG A 85 -7.20 -9.84 -17.28
N ARG A 86 -5.89 -9.52 -17.30
CA ARG A 86 -4.98 -9.90 -18.39
C ARG A 86 -4.55 -11.37 -18.34
N GLY A 87 -4.46 -11.97 -17.15
CA GLY A 87 -4.15 -13.39 -16.99
C GLY A 87 -5.33 -14.33 -17.23
N ALA A 88 -6.56 -13.80 -17.24
CA ALA A 88 -7.79 -14.53 -17.55
C ALA A 88 -8.25 -14.38 -19.02
N ALA A 89 -7.50 -13.64 -19.85
CA ALA A 89 -7.71 -13.45 -21.28
C ALA A 89 -6.72 -14.30 -22.08
#